data_AF-A0A1T0CM19-F1
#
_entry.id   AF-A0A1T0CM19-F1
#
_cell.length_a   1.000
_cell.length_b   1.000
_cell.length_c   1.000
_cell.angle_alpha   90.00
_cell.angle_beta   90.00
_cell.angle_gamma   90.00
#
_symmetry.space_group_name_H-M   'P 1'
#
loop_
_entity.id
_entity.type
_entity.pdbx_description
1 polymer ?
#
loop_
_entity_poly.entity_id
_entity_poly.type
_entity_poly.pdbx_seq_one_letter_code
_entity_poly.pdbx_strand_id
1 'polypeptide(L)'
;MNKQELFAYLESPANEMGLDPIAAHGFLTATVVGKPLPNWLSAFFEGADASVPSEVKDALQAWRQELIDTLKAEQPIELPFDASEEAEDFSEDGDLAAWAIGFVDAMYSDENVDWFDDENTEQDVADLTLPMVVLSGIDEELDEIRSDEMLADMANALEDNITELFLLFHTDD
;
A
#
# COMPACT_ATOMS: atom_id res chain seq x y z
N MET A 1 7.62 -9.53 -18.78
CA MET A 1 8.86 -9.12 -18.09
C MET A 1 8.95 -9.80 -16.73
N ASN A 2 10.13 -9.90 -16.13
CA ASN A 2 10.31 -10.39 -14.76
C ASN A 2 10.28 -9.24 -13.72
N LYS A 3 10.30 -9.55 -12.42
CA LYS A 3 10.19 -8.56 -11.33
C LYS A 3 11.32 -7.52 -11.32
N GLN A 4 12.55 -7.92 -11.68
CA GLN A 4 13.67 -6.98 -11.77
C GLN A 4 13.52 -6.01 -12.95
N GLU A 5 13.05 -6.51 -14.10
CA GLU A 5 12.74 -5.67 -15.26
C GLU A 5 11.58 -4.71 -14.96
N LEU A 6 10.59 -5.16 -14.19
CA LEU A 6 9.48 -4.31 -13.73
C LEU A 6 10.00 -3.17 -12.86
N PHE A 7 10.81 -3.45 -11.84
CA PHE A 7 11.34 -2.42 -10.94
C PHE A 7 12.20 -1.40 -11.70
N ALA A 8 13.03 -1.87 -12.62
CA ALA A 8 13.81 -0.98 -13.49
C ALA A 8 12.91 -0.09 -14.38
N TYR A 9 11.74 -0.57 -14.79
CA TYR A 9 10.76 0.26 -15.50
C TYR A 9 10.15 1.31 -14.58
N LEU A 10 9.71 0.92 -13.38
CA LEU A 10 9.06 1.82 -12.40
C LEU A 10 9.97 2.96 -11.94
N GLU A 11 11.28 2.70 -11.83
CA GLU A 11 12.31 3.71 -11.51
C GLU A 11 12.71 4.58 -12.72
N SER A 12 12.29 4.20 -13.93
CA SER A 12 12.73 4.88 -15.15
C SER A 12 11.87 6.09 -15.48
N PRO A 13 12.39 7.06 -16.24
CA PRO A 13 11.58 8.16 -16.78
C PRO A 13 10.46 7.73 -17.73
N ALA A 14 10.39 6.46 -18.14
CA ALA A 14 9.26 5.95 -18.93
C ALA A 14 8.00 5.75 -18.07
N ASN A 15 8.15 5.66 -16.75
CA ASN A 15 7.06 5.62 -15.79
C ASN A 15 6.59 7.05 -15.44
N GLU A 16 6.00 7.75 -16.40
CA GLU A 16 5.67 9.18 -16.26
C GLU A 16 4.61 9.48 -15.18
N MET A 17 3.66 8.56 -14.97
CA MET A 17 2.46 8.74 -14.14
C MET A 17 2.23 7.60 -13.14
N GLY A 18 3.19 6.67 -13.02
CA GLY A 18 3.06 5.53 -12.11
C GLY A 18 3.93 5.69 -10.88
N LEU A 19 3.76 4.75 -9.95
CA LEU A 19 4.50 4.72 -8.70
C LEU A 19 5.88 4.08 -8.87
N ASP A 20 6.86 4.49 -8.06
CA ASP A 20 8.13 3.78 -7.91
C ASP A 20 7.92 2.40 -7.24
N PRO A 21 8.94 1.52 -7.17
CA PRO A 21 8.76 0.19 -6.58
C PRO A 21 8.27 0.17 -5.13
N ILE A 22 8.64 1.15 -4.30
CA ILE A 22 8.28 1.15 -2.87
C ILE A 22 6.82 1.59 -2.70
N ALA A 23 6.44 2.71 -3.31
CA ALA A 23 5.05 3.17 -3.33
C ALA A 23 4.14 2.18 -4.06
N ALA A 24 4.61 1.56 -5.15
CA ALA A 24 3.87 0.52 -5.86
C ALA A 24 3.59 -0.68 -4.96
N HIS A 25 4.53 -1.08 -4.11
CA HIS A 25 4.28 -2.16 -3.15
C HIS A 25 3.17 -1.79 -2.17
N GLY A 26 3.20 -0.59 -1.58
CA GLY A 26 2.15 -0.14 -0.66
C GLY A 26 0.77 -0.09 -1.33
N PHE A 27 0.72 0.48 -2.54
CA PHE A 27 -0.49 0.53 -3.35
C PHE A 27 -1.04 -0.87 -3.62
N LEU A 28 -0.21 -1.77 -4.15
CA LEU A 28 -0.64 -3.13 -4.46
C LEU A 28 -1.12 -3.87 -3.21
N THR A 29 -0.45 -3.71 -2.05
CA THR A 29 -0.90 -4.27 -0.78
C THR A 29 -2.31 -3.81 -0.42
N ALA A 30 -2.61 -2.51 -0.48
CA ALA A 30 -3.94 -1.98 -0.21
C ALA A 30 -5.01 -2.57 -1.15
N THR A 31 -4.69 -2.73 -2.44
CA THR A 31 -5.63 -3.35 -3.40
C THR A 31 -5.91 -4.83 -3.13
N VAL A 32 -5.09 -5.48 -2.30
CA VAL A 32 -5.20 -6.91 -1.96
C VAL A 32 -5.91 -7.11 -0.64
N VAL A 33 -5.66 -6.26 0.35
CA VAL A 33 -6.22 -6.42 1.70
C VAL A 33 -7.54 -5.70 1.90
N GLY A 34 -7.77 -4.61 1.16
CA GLY A 34 -8.93 -3.76 1.31
C GLY A 34 -10.17 -4.21 0.53
N LYS A 35 -11.13 -3.28 0.45
CA LYS A 35 -12.31 -3.44 -0.40
C LYS A 35 -11.94 -3.56 -1.89
N PRO A 36 -12.76 -4.26 -2.71
CA PRO A 36 -12.46 -4.45 -4.12
C PRO A 36 -12.26 -3.14 -4.89
N LEU A 37 -11.16 -3.05 -5.63
CA LEU A 37 -10.83 -1.92 -6.53
C LEU A 37 -10.68 -2.42 -7.98
N PRO A 38 -11.75 -2.58 -8.76
CA PRO A 38 -11.70 -3.21 -10.10
C PRO A 38 -10.86 -2.43 -11.13
N ASN A 39 -10.76 -1.11 -10.97
CA ASN A 39 -10.04 -0.17 -11.83
C ASN A 39 -8.65 0.18 -11.30
N TRP A 40 -8.06 -0.64 -10.42
CA TRP A 40 -6.79 -0.32 -9.74
C TRP A 40 -5.62 0.02 -10.68
N LEU A 41 -5.55 -0.56 -11.88
CA LEU A 41 -4.52 -0.18 -12.86
C LEU A 41 -4.70 1.26 -13.37
N SER A 42 -5.94 1.68 -13.55
CA SER A 42 -6.25 3.07 -13.90
C SER A 42 -5.90 3.99 -12.75
N ALA A 43 -6.17 3.60 -11.50
CA ALA A 43 -5.78 4.39 -10.33
C ALA A 43 -4.25 4.51 -10.20
N PHE A 44 -3.52 3.39 -10.29
CA PHE A 44 -2.05 3.32 -10.21
C PHE A 44 -1.34 4.25 -11.21
N PHE A 45 -1.93 4.47 -12.39
CA PHE A 45 -1.37 5.30 -13.46
C PHE A 45 -2.14 6.62 -13.67
N GLU A 46 -2.94 7.07 -12.70
CA GLU A 46 -3.74 8.31 -12.78
C GLU A 46 -4.59 8.42 -14.07
N GLY A 47 -5.12 7.30 -14.56
CA GLY A 47 -5.92 7.20 -15.79
C GLY A 47 -5.11 7.07 -17.08
N ALA A 48 -3.78 7.02 -17.01
CA ALA A 48 -2.88 6.86 -18.15
C ALA A 48 -2.52 5.40 -18.47
N ASP A 49 -3.21 4.41 -17.88
CA ASP A 49 -2.92 2.98 -18.03
C ASP A 49 -3.02 2.48 -19.49
N ALA A 50 -3.82 3.17 -20.32
CA ALA A 50 -3.94 2.88 -21.75
C ALA A 50 -2.62 3.11 -22.53
N SER A 51 -1.76 4.03 -22.08
CA SER A 51 -0.44 4.30 -22.69
C SER A 51 0.69 3.42 -22.16
N VAL A 52 0.45 2.66 -21.07
CA VAL A 52 1.46 1.80 -20.46
C VAL A 52 1.62 0.50 -21.27
N PRO A 53 2.85 0.04 -21.54
CA PRO A 53 3.10 -1.23 -22.21
C PRO A 53 2.36 -2.39 -21.54
N SER A 54 1.76 -3.28 -22.32
CA SER A 54 1.00 -4.42 -21.78
C SER A 54 1.85 -5.32 -20.88
N GLU A 55 3.14 -5.50 -21.22
CA GLU A 55 4.06 -6.32 -20.43
C GLU A 55 4.32 -5.78 -19.01
N VAL A 56 4.22 -4.47 -18.81
CA VAL A 56 4.31 -3.81 -17.50
C VAL A 56 3.05 -4.07 -16.70
N LYS A 57 1.87 -3.90 -17.33
CA LYS A 57 0.58 -4.18 -16.69
C LYS A 57 0.44 -5.65 -16.30
N ASP A 58 0.86 -6.56 -17.17
CA ASP A 58 0.87 -7.99 -16.92
C ASP A 58 1.81 -8.34 -15.74
N ALA A 59 2.95 -7.66 -15.62
CA ALA A 59 3.88 -7.87 -14.50
C ALA A 59 3.38 -7.28 -13.18
N LEU A 60 2.73 -6.12 -13.19
CA LEU A 60 2.05 -5.57 -12.00
C LEU A 60 0.93 -6.51 -11.54
N GLN A 61 0.14 -7.06 -12.47
CA GLN A 61 -0.88 -8.06 -12.16
C GLN A 61 -0.28 -9.32 -11.55
N ALA A 62 0.84 -9.81 -12.09
CA ALA A 62 1.55 -10.96 -11.54
C ALA A 62 2.07 -10.68 -10.12
N TRP A 63 2.67 -9.50 -9.87
CA TRP A 63 3.13 -9.12 -8.54
C TRP A 63 1.97 -8.98 -7.55
N ARG A 64 0.86 -8.36 -7.94
CA ARG A 64 -0.37 -8.32 -7.12
C ARG A 64 -0.86 -9.73 -6.79
N GLN A 65 -0.81 -10.66 -7.75
CA GLN A 65 -1.20 -12.05 -7.52
C GLN A 65 -0.24 -12.76 -6.55
N GLU A 66 1.06 -12.48 -6.59
CA GLU A 66 2.02 -12.99 -5.60
C GLU A 66 1.62 -12.57 -4.18
N LEU A 67 1.24 -11.29 -3.97
CA LEU A 67 0.79 -10.80 -2.65
C LEU A 67 -0.48 -11.50 -2.15
N ILE A 68 -1.44 -11.73 -3.05
CA ILE A 68 -2.66 -12.51 -2.74
C ILE A 68 -2.31 -13.93 -2.34
N ASP A 69 -1.43 -14.59 -3.10
CA ASP A 69 -1.03 -15.97 -2.86
C ASP A 69 -0.27 -16.11 -1.53
N THR A 70 0.54 -15.12 -1.16
CA THR A 70 1.22 -15.02 0.15
C THR A 70 0.22 -15.02 1.30
N LEU A 71 -0.77 -14.12 1.28
CA LEU A 71 -1.79 -14.04 2.36
C LEU A 71 -2.68 -15.27 2.40
N LYS A 72 -3.05 -15.85 1.26
CA LYS A 72 -3.80 -17.11 1.19
C LYS A 72 -3.02 -18.31 1.71
N ALA A 73 -1.69 -18.24 1.70
CA ALA A 73 -0.82 -19.24 2.32
C ALA A 73 -0.63 -18.97 3.83
N GLU A 74 -1.40 -18.06 4.43
CA GLU A 74 -1.30 -17.64 5.83
C GLU A 74 0.13 -17.14 6.15
N GLN A 75 0.77 -16.48 5.19
CA GLN A 75 2.06 -15.81 5.38
C GLN A 75 1.86 -14.30 5.36
N PRO A 76 2.57 -13.54 6.22
CA PRO A 76 2.52 -12.09 6.17
C PRO A 76 3.15 -11.59 4.87
N ILE A 77 2.70 -10.42 4.40
CA ILE A 77 3.40 -9.66 3.37
C ILE A 77 4.55 -8.93 4.06
N GLU A 78 5.79 -9.28 3.71
CA GLU A 78 6.98 -8.56 4.17
C GLU A 78 7.09 -7.20 3.47
N LEU A 79 7.54 -6.17 4.19
CA LEU A 79 7.85 -4.87 3.60
C LEU A 79 9.07 -4.95 2.67
N PRO A 80 9.12 -4.15 1.58
CA PRO A 80 10.24 -4.19 0.63
C PRO A 80 11.52 -3.48 1.12
N PHE A 81 11.54 -3.04 2.38
CA PHE A 81 12.64 -2.34 3.06
C PHE A 81 12.66 -2.74 4.55
N ASP A 82 13.71 -2.34 5.27
CA ASP A 82 13.88 -2.63 6.70
C ASP A 82 13.20 -1.55 7.54
N ALA A 83 12.03 -1.86 8.09
CA ALA A 83 11.22 -0.94 8.89
C ALA A 83 11.58 -0.89 10.38
N SER A 84 12.73 -1.45 10.78
CA SER A 84 13.18 -1.41 12.17
C SER A 84 13.65 -0.01 12.57
N GLU A 85 13.44 0.36 13.84
CA GLU A 85 13.89 1.63 14.45
C GLU A 85 15.35 2.01 14.16
N GLU A 86 16.19 1.00 13.96
CA GLU A 86 17.64 1.13 13.83
C GLU A 86 18.09 1.40 12.40
N ALA A 87 17.21 1.16 11.42
CA ALA A 87 17.47 1.27 9.99
C ALA A 87 16.57 2.29 9.28
N GLU A 88 15.43 2.65 9.87
CA GLU A 88 14.38 3.40 9.20
C GLU A 88 14.62 4.92 9.12
N ASP A 89 14.24 5.50 7.97
CA ASP A 89 14.24 6.93 7.73
C ASP A 89 12.80 7.46 7.83
N PHE A 90 12.43 7.97 9.01
CA PHE A 90 11.11 8.56 9.25
C PHE A 90 10.90 9.93 8.59
N SER A 91 11.80 10.38 7.72
CA SER A 91 11.57 11.57 6.92
C SER A 91 10.49 11.34 5.86
N GLU A 92 9.90 12.43 5.38
CA GLU A 92 8.88 12.42 4.33
C GLU A 92 9.39 11.83 3.00
N ASP A 93 10.71 11.81 2.80
CA ASP A 93 11.37 11.27 1.60
C ASP A 93 11.80 9.79 1.79
N GLY A 94 11.53 9.18 2.95
CA GLY A 94 11.95 7.83 3.30
C GLY A 94 11.08 6.73 2.66
N ASP A 95 11.61 5.50 2.64
CA ASP A 95 10.93 4.34 2.05
C ASP A 95 9.61 4.03 2.77
N LEU A 96 9.56 4.18 4.10
CA LEU A 96 8.34 4.00 4.89
C LEU A 96 7.24 4.99 4.52
N ALA A 97 7.59 6.28 4.35
CA ALA A 97 6.65 7.31 3.91
C ALA A 97 6.16 7.01 2.48
N ALA A 98 7.07 6.67 1.56
CA ALA A 98 6.72 6.32 0.18
C ALA A 98 5.75 5.12 0.11
N TRP A 99 6.00 4.08 0.89
CA TRP A 99 5.13 2.91 0.97
C TRP A 99 3.75 3.27 1.52
N ALA A 100 3.72 4.03 2.62
CA ALA A 100 2.49 4.45 3.26
C ALA A 100 1.64 5.35 2.33
N ILE A 101 2.27 6.25 1.59
CA ILE A 101 1.63 7.07 0.55
C ILE A 101 0.97 6.18 -0.50
N GLY A 102 1.69 5.19 -1.03
CA GLY A 102 1.12 4.27 -2.02
C GLY A 102 -0.09 3.50 -1.48
N PHE A 103 -0.03 3.04 -0.23
CA PHE A 103 -1.16 2.36 0.42
C PHE A 103 -2.38 3.27 0.54
N VAL A 104 -2.19 4.49 1.05
CA VAL A 104 -3.26 5.48 1.25
C VAL A 104 -3.86 5.94 -0.08
N ASP A 105 -3.03 6.10 -1.12
CA ASP A 105 -3.48 6.44 -2.47
C ASP A 105 -4.47 5.39 -3.01
N ALA A 106 -4.12 4.10 -2.92
CA ALA A 106 -5.03 3.03 -3.29
C ALA A 106 -6.33 3.03 -2.44
N MET A 107 -6.21 3.22 -1.12
CA MET A 107 -7.34 3.24 -0.19
C MET A 107 -8.39 4.30 -0.55
N TYR A 108 -7.95 5.48 -1.00
CA TYR A 108 -8.84 6.59 -1.38
C TYR A 108 -9.07 6.76 -2.89
N SER A 109 -8.54 5.84 -3.71
CA SER A 109 -8.55 5.98 -5.18
C SER A 109 -9.93 5.86 -5.85
N ASP A 110 -10.92 5.24 -5.21
CA ASP A 110 -12.31 5.20 -5.67
C ASP A 110 -13.22 5.91 -4.69
N GLU A 111 -13.66 7.12 -5.06
CA GLU A 111 -14.59 7.95 -4.26
C GLU A 111 -15.93 7.25 -3.94
N ASN A 112 -16.27 6.17 -4.65
CA ASN A 112 -17.50 5.39 -4.41
C ASN A 112 -17.29 4.24 -3.41
N VAL A 113 -16.06 3.98 -2.98
CA VAL A 113 -15.70 2.90 -2.06
C VAL A 113 -15.18 3.51 -0.77
N ASP A 114 -16.04 3.56 0.24
CA ASP A 114 -15.67 3.98 1.58
C ASP A 114 -15.31 2.74 2.41
N TRP A 115 -14.06 2.63 2.87
CA TRP A 115 -13.60 1.51 3.69
C TRP A 115 -14.27 1.49 5.07
N PHE A 116 -14.85 2.60 5.51
CA PHE A 116 -15.40 2.83 6.85
C PHE A 116 -16.94 2.77 6.89
N ASP A 117 -17.60 2.39 5.80
CA ASP A 117 -19.08 2.44 5.69
C ASP A 117 -19.86 1.38 6.51
N ASP A 118 -19.20 0.36 7.05
CA ASP A 118 -19.82 -0.70 7.86
C ASP A 118 -19.65 -0.40 9.35
N GLU A 119 -20.77 -0.06 10.01
CA GLU A 119 -20.82 0.26 11.44
C GLU A 119 -20.23 -0.84 12.35
N ASN A 120 -20.14 -2.09 11.88
CA ASN A 120 -19.60 -3.21 12.68
C ASN A 120 -18.07 -3.32 12.61
N THR A 121 -17.45 -2.78 11.55
CA THR A 121 -16.00 -2.91 11.30
C THR A 121 -15.31 -1.55 11.19
N GLU A 122 -16.04 -0.44 11.12
CA GLU A 122 -15.53 0.94 11.00
C GLU A 122 -14.35 1.23 11.94
N GLN A 123 -14.50 0.93 13.23
CA GLN A 123 -13.46 1.18 14.23
C GLN A 123 -12.22 0.31 13.99
N ASP A 124 -12.40 -0.97 13.65
CA ASP A 124 -11.28 -1.88 13.40
C ASP A 124 -10.52 -1.45 12.14
N VAL A 125 -11.23 -1.06 11.07
CA VAL A 125 -10.61 -0.53 9.86
C VAL A 125 -9.85 0.77 10.16
N ALA A 126 -10.41 1.67 10.96
CA ALA A 126 -9.75 2.91 11.36
C ALA A 126 -8.46 2.66 12.15
N ASP A 127 -8.50 1.78 13.15
CA ASP A 127 -7.34 1.47 13.97
C ASP A 127 -6.24 0.75 13.15
N LEU A 128 -6.64 -0.16 12.25
CA LEU A 128 -5.71 -0.91 11.40
C LEU A 128 -5.05 -0.06 10.31
N THR A 129 -5.74 0.97 9.80
CA THR A 129 -5.23 1.85 8.72
C THR A 129 -4.55 3.12 9.23
N LEU A 130 -4.74 3.48 10.51
CA LEU A 130 -4.13 4.66 11.12
C LEU A 130 -2.60 4.72 10.93
N PRO A 131 -1.81 3.64 11.10
CA PRO A 131 -0.37 3.68 10.84
C PRO A 131 -0.05 4.18 9.43
N MET A 132 -0.74 3.68 8.40
CA MET A 132 -0.51 4.07 7.02
C MET A 132 -0.82 5.55 6.80
N VAL A 133 -1.90 6.07 7.40
CA VAL A 133 -2.25 7.50 7.32
C VAL A 133 -1.19 8.37 7.99
N VAL A 134 -0.80 8.05 9.23
CA VAL A 134 0.21 8.82 9.98
C VAL A 134 1.58 8.77 9.31
N LEU A 135 2.02 7.58 8.88
CA LEU A 135 3.32 7.39 8.25
C LEU A 135 3.42 8.08 6.89
N SER A 136 2.31 8.14 6.14
CA SER A 136 2.26 8.83 4.85
C SER A 136 2.47 10.34 4.96
N GLY A 137 2.20 10.93 6.13
CA GLY A 137 2.22 12.38 6.32
C GLY A 137 1.20 13.17 5.51
N ILE A 138 0.19 12.51 4.93
CA ILE A 138 -0.85 13.19 4.14
C ILE A 138 -1.78 14.05 5.03
N ASP A 139 -1.90 13.70 6.31
CA ASP A 139 -2.72 14.40 7.28
C ASP A 139 -1.84 15.28 8.18
N GLU A 140 -1.69 16.55 7.79
CA GLU A 140 -0.93 17.57 8.53
C GLU A 140 -1.47 17.78 9.96
N GLU A 141 -2.73 17.44 10.26
CA GLU A 141 -3.27 17.56 11.62
C GLU A 141 -2.63 16.54 12.58
N LEU A 142 -2.10 15.44 12.04
CA LEU A 142 -1.44 14.39 12.81
C LEU A 142 0.05 14.65 13.02
N ASP A 143 0.65 15.67 12.40
CA ASP A 143 2.06 15.98 12.57
C ASP A 143 2.42 16.37 14.01
N GLU A 144 1.48 16.96 14.76
CA GLU A 144 1.69 17.36 16.15
C GLU A 144 1.89 16.16 17.11
N ILE A 145 1.45 14.96 16.71
CA ILE A 145 1.56 13.74 17.54
C ILE A 145 2.72 12.83 17.11
N ARG A 146 3.41 13.13 16.01
CA ARG A 146 4.52 12.32 15.48
C ARG A 146 5.76 12.46 16.38
N SER A 147 6.05 11.42 17.16
CA SER A 147 7.35 11.21 17.78
C SER A 147 8.02 10.00 17.14
N ASP A 148 9.36 9.96 17.13
CA ASP A 148 10.11 8.82 16.59
C ASP A 148 9.66 7.49 17.24
N GLU A 149 9.38 7.49 18.55
CA GLU A 149 8.85 6.32 19.28
C GLU A 149 7.46 5.91 18.77
N MET A 150 6.57 6.87 18.51
CA MET A 150 5.25 6.56 17.95
C MET A 150 5.35 6.05 16.51
N LEU A 151 6.19 6.67 15.66
CA LEU A 151 6.37 6.24 14.27
C LEU A 151 6.97 4.84 14.19
N ALA A 152 7.89 4.52 15.09
CA ALA A 152 8.43 3.18 15.25
C ALA A 152 7.38 2.14 15.64
N ASP A 153 6.55 2.44 16.64
CA ASP A 153 5.45 1.56 17.04
C ASP A 153 4.47 1.32 15.86
N MET A 154 4.17 2.38 15.10
CA MET A 154 3.32 2.29 13.90
C MET A 154 3.95 1.44 12.80
N ALA A 155 5.25 1.61 12.54
CA ALA A 155 5.99 0.82 11.56
C ALA A 155 6.01 -0.67 11.93
N ASN A 156 6.28 -0.98 13.20
CA ASN A 156 6.29 -2.35 13.72
C ASN A 156 4.93 -3.04 13.64
N ALA A 157 3.83 -2.27 13.65
CA ALA A 157 2.47 -2.79 13.54
C ALA A 157 2.02 -3.07 12.10
N LEU A 158 2.75 -2.61 11.07
CA LEU A 158 2.27 -2.65 9.69
C LEU A 158 1.96 -4.06 9.18
N GLU A 159 2.88 -5.01 9.32
CA GLU A 159 2.71 -6.36 8.77
C GLU A 159 1.53 -7.11 9.42
N ASP A 160 1.37 -6.96 10.73
CA ASP A 160 0.25 -7.52 11.49
C ASP A 160 -1.06 -6.86 11.05
N ASN A 161 -1.09 -5.52 10.95
CA ASN A 161 -2.29 -4.79 10.51
C ASN A 161 -2.72 -5.15 9.08
N ILE A 162 -1.77 -5.33 8.16
CA ILE A 162 -2.04 -5.78 6.79
C ILE A 162 -2.71 -7.15 6.80
N THR A 163 -2.22 -8.07 7.64
CA THR A 163 -2.77 -9.41 7.78
C THR A 163 -4.19 -9.38 8.35
N GLU A 164 -4.42 -8.57 9.39
CA GLU A 164 -5.74 -8.43 10.01
C GLU A 164 -6.74 -7.73 9.08
N LEU A 165 -6.34 -6.72 8.31
CA LEU A 165 -7.19 -6.11 7.27
C LEU A 165 -7.62 -7.14 6.22
N PHE A 166 -6.70 -8.00 5.78
CA PHE A 166 -7.03 -9.06 4.84
C PHE A 166 -8.09 -9.99 5.42
N LEU A 167 -7.91 -10.44 6.67
CA LEU A 167 -8.90 -11.28 7.34
C LEU A 167 -10.24 -10.56 7.49
N LEU A 168 -10.23 -9.30 7.92
CA LEU A 168 -11.44 -8.51 8.13
C LEU A 168 -12.29 -8.40 6.86
N PHE A 169 -11.67 -8.13 5.71
CA PHE A 169 -12.41 -7.95 4.45
C PHE A 169 -12.66 -9.25 3.66
N HIS A 170 -11.99 -10.36 3.98
CA HIS A 170 -12.02 -11.59 3.16
C HIS A 170 -12.42 -12.87 3.89
N THR A 171 -12.76 -12.82 5.19
CA THR A 171 -13.15 -14.03 5.96
C THR A 171 -14.65 -14.36 5.89
N ASP A 172 -15.49 -13.46 5.35
CA ASP A 172 -16.95 -13.63 5.28
C ASP A 172 -17.50 -14.17 3.93
N ASP A 173 -16.64 -14.74 3.06
CA ASP A 173 -17.03 -15.37 1.78
C ASP A 173 -17.21 -16.92 1.84
#